data_AF-A0A845JTI8-F1
#
_entry.id   AF-A0A845JTI8-F1
#
_cell.length_a   1.000
_cell.length_b   1.000
_cell.length_c   1.000
_cell.angle_alpha   90.00
_cell.angle_beta   90.00
_cell.angle_gamma   90.00
#
_symmetry.space_group_name_H-M   'P 1'
#
loop_
_entity.id
_entity.type
_entity.pdbx_description
1 polymer ?
#
loop_
_entity_poly.entity_id
_entity_poly.type
_entity_poly.pdbx_seq_one_letter_code
_entity_poly.pdbx_strand_id
1 'polypeptide(L)'
;MPTLKGLLFNQFAAEGLSSLVEEMQSKYTAKKGRRFNHNNVTYEVSRPALHEGKIEYEISSKIPEDEIKTPKEMQAYFERIKKVIAKGKFQPESMEMENIVWDSKKDTEKKRDYVKLLYKFPLDELFDDKEVEKKHEKIRDGHKDPDVPHSASAFTTAGNVVLANVRDTIKNIGRDNVNDLIDANKQVKAAMKG
;
A
#
# COMPACT_ATOMS: atom_id res chain seq x y z
N MET A 1 10.91 1.78 21.38
CA MET A 1 11.60 2.97 20.82
C MET A 1 12.01 2.67 19.38
N PRO A 2 11.85 3.62 18.45
CA PRO A 2 12.28 3.44 17.07
C PRO A 2 13.81 3.37 16.98
N THR A 3 14.33 2.37 16.25
CA THR A 3 15.77 2.21 16.00
C THR A 3 16.19 3.01 14.76
N LEU A 4 17.48 3.35 14.62
CA LEU A 4 17.98 4.03 13.42
C LEU A 4 17.63 3.24 12.14
N LYS A 5 17.80 1.91 12.16
CA LYS A 5 17.38 1.01 11.07
C LYS A 5 15.91 1.19 10.75
N GLY A 6 15.04 1.16 11.76
CA GLY A 6 13.60 1.33 11.57
C GLY A 6 13.23 2.70 11.00
N LEU A 7 13.87 3.78 11.46
CA LEU A 7 13.62 5.13 10.95
C LEU A 7 14.01 5.26 9.48
N LEU A 8 15.19 4.75 9.10
CA LEU A 8 15.65 4.76 7.72
C LEU A 8 14.74 3.91 6.83
N PHE A 9 14.39 2.70 7.27
CA PHE A 9 13.53 1.82 6.50
C PHE A 9 12.14 2.45 6.31
N ASN A 10 11.59 3.11 7.33
CA ASN A 10 10.31 3.82 7.22
C ASN A 10 10.37 4.99 6.23
N GLN A 11 11.48 5.73 6.19
CA GLN A 11 11.69 6.79 5.21
C GLN A 11 11.67 6.24 3.78
N PHE A 12 12.45 5.19 3.51
CA PHE A 12 12.52 4.59 2.18
C PHE A 12 11.25 3.85 1.78
N ALA A 13 10.54 3.25 2.75
CA ALA A 13 9.18 2.76 2.54
C ALA A 13 8.23 3.90 2.13
N ALA A 14 8.35 5.08 2.75
CA ALA A 14 7.51 6.23 2.42
C ALA A 14 7.78 6.76 1.00
N GLU A 15 9.04 6.75 0.56
CA GLU A 15 9.42 7.04 -0.82
C GLU A 15 8.80 6.01 -1.79
N GLY A 16 8.92 4.72 -1.48
CA GLY A 16 8.37 3.64 -2.29
C GLY A 16 6.85 3.75 -2.47
N LEU A 17 6.11 3.93 -1.37
CA LEU A 17 4.67 4.14 -1.40
C LEU A 17 4.26 5.47 -2.04
N SER A 18 5.09 6.50 -2.01
CA SER A 18 4.78 7.76 -2.71
C SER A 18 4.92 7.60 -4.22
N SER A 19 5.99 6.94 -4.67
CA SER A 19 6.16 6.59 -6.08
C SER A 19 5.04 5.67 -6.59
N LEU A 20 4.57 4.72 -5.77
CA LEU A 20 3.39 3.92 -6.09
C LEU A 20 2.14 4.78 -6.30
N VAL A 21 1.88 5.73 -5.40
CA VAL A 21 0.70 6.61 -5.50
C VAL A 21 0.77 7.45 -6.77
N GLU A 22 1.93 8.01 -7.10
CA GLU A 22 2.16 8.77 -8.34
C GLU A 22 1.91 7.90 -9.58
N GLU A 23 2.37 6.65 -9.58
CA GLU A 23 2.12 5.68 -10.64
C GLU A 23 0.61 5.42 -10.80
N MET A 24 -0.10 5.16 -9.70
CA MET A 24 -1.55 4.89 -9.74
C MET A 24 -2.37 6.11 -10.13
N GLN A 25 -1.97 7.31 -9.70
CA GLN A 25 -2.60 8.58 -10.08
C GLN A 25 -2.33 8.96 -11.53
N SER A 26 -1.23 8.50 -12.12
CA SER A 26 -0.92 8.68 -13.55
C SER A 26 -1.68 7.67 -14.42
N LYS A 27 -1.81 6.44 -13.93
CA LYS A 27 -2.51 5.34 -14.63
C LYS A 27 -4.03 5.48 -14.58
N TYR A 28 -4.56 6.02 -13.49
CA TYR A 28 -6.01 6.17 -13.24
C TYR A 28 -6.39 7.62 -12.98
N THR A 29 -7.64 7.88 -12.59
CA THR A 29 -8.10 9.25 -12.34
C THR A 29 -7.60 9.74 -10.99
N ALA A 30 -6.61 10.64 -10.97
CA ALA A 30 -6.09 11.25 -9.75
C ALA A 30 -7.20 11.93 -8.90
N LYS A 31 -7.07 11.83 -7.58
CA LYS A 31 -7.93 12.50 -6.59
C LYS A 31 -7.08 13.21 -5.55
N LYS A 32 -7.69 14.10 -4.76
CA LYS A 32 -6.99 14.89 -3.73
C LYS A 32 -6.25 13.99 -2.73
N GLY A 33 -4.98 14.29 -2.46
CA GLY A 33 -4.17 13.55 -1.50
C GLY A 33 -3.62 12.26 -2.12
N ARG A 34 -3.54 11.18 -1.34
CA ARG A 34 -2.99 9.89 -1.78
C ARG A 34 -4.05 8.97 -2.38
N ARG A 35 -4.96 9.55 -3.17
CA ARG A 35 -6.16 8.90 -3.69
C ARG A 35 -6.19 8.87 -5.21
N PHE A 36 -6.80 7.83 -5.75
CA PHE A 36 -7.11 7.72 -7.17
C PHE A 36 -8.46 7.00 -7.35
N ASN A 37 -9.07 7.16 -8.52
CA ASN A 37 -10.35 6.55 -8.84
C ASN A 37 -10.23 5.66 -10.08
N HIS A 38 -10.77 4.45 -9.98
CA HIS A 38 -10.85 3.51 -11.07
C HIS A 38 -12.19 2.77 -11.02
N ASN A 39 -12.92 2.70 -12.14
CA ASN A 39 -14.22 2.02 -12.27
C ASN A 39 -15.26 2.41 -11.21
N ASN A 40 -15.36 3.72 -10.94
CA ASN A 40 -16.24 4.33 -9.93
C ASN A 40 -15.93 3.92 -8.46
N VAL A 41 -14.76 3.33 -8.21
CA VAL A 41 -14.26 3.05 -6.85
C VAL A 41 -13.07 3.97 -6.58
N THR A 42 -13.07 4.61 -5.41
CA THR A 42 -11.95 5.45 -4.97
C THR A 42 -11.05 4.63 -4.06
N TYR A 43 -9.76 4.62 -4.37
CA TYR A 43 -8.73 3.92 -3.62
C TYR A 43 -7.82 4.92 -2.93
N GLU A 44 -7.30 4.54 -1.78
CA GLU A 44 -6.31 5.31 -1.01
C GLU A 44 -5.19 4.41 -0.53
N VAL A 45 -3.96 4.92 -0.56
CA VAL A 45 -2.79 4.26 0.04
C VAL A 45 -2.22 5.20 1.08
N SER A 46 -2.18 4.77 2.34
CA SER A 46 -1.69 5.61 3.43
C SER A 46 -0.17 5.84 3.36
N ARG A 47 0.35 6.63 4.29
CA ARG A 47 1.80 6.71 4.52
C ARG A 47 2.20 5.55 5.44
N PRO A 48 3.42 5.01 5.29
CA PRO A 48 3.86 3.97 6.18
C PRO A 48 4.13 4.54 7.59
N ALA A 49 3.95 3.69 8.58
CA ALA A 49 4.32 3.93 9.96
C ALA A 49 5.25 2.82 10.46
N LEU A 50 6.13 3.17 11.39
CA LEU A 50 6.97 2.21 12.10
C LEU A 50 6.31 1.86 13.43
N HIS A 51 5.87 0.61 13.56
CA HIS A 51 5.26 0.10 14.79
C HIS A 51 5.96 -1.19 15.21
N GLU A 52 6.50 -1.22 16.42
CA GLU A 52 7.13 -2.41 17.02
C GLU A 52 8.14 -3.16 16.11
N GLY A 53 8.95 -2.40 15.35
CA GLY A 53 9.94 -3.00 14.44
C GLY A 53 9.33 -3.60 13.17
N LYS A 54 8.13 -3.16 12.80
CA LYS A 54 7.46 -3.48 11.55
C LYS A 54 7.07 -2.19 10.82
N ILE A 55 7.13 -2.22 9.49
CA ILE A 55 6.52 -1.19 8.66
C ILE A 55 5.08 -1.60 8.42
N GLU A 56 4.17 -0.69 8.73
CA GLU A 56 2.74 -0.88 8.48
C GLU A 56 2.19 0.22 7.57
N TYR A 57 1.26 -0.14 6.70
CA TYR A 57 0.53 0.80 5.88
C TYR A 57 -0.85 0.25 5.56
N GLU A 58 -1.72 1.12 5.09
CA GLU A 58 -3.12 0.83 4.84
C GLU A 58 -3.45 1.09 3.38
N ILE A 59 -4.26 0.20 2.81
CA ILE A 59 -4.91 0.42 1.52
C ILE A 59 -6.41 0.37 1.77
N SER A 60 -7.14 1.36 1.26
CA SER A 60 -8.59 1.37 1.36
C SER A 60 -9.26 1.58 0.01
N SER A 61 -10.50 1.08 -0.10
CA SER A 61 -11.38 1.32 -1.24
C SER A 61 -12.78 1.70 -0.77
N LYS A 62 -13.33 2.78 -1.33
CA LYS A 62 -14.71 3.19 -1.04
C LYS A 62 -15.69 2.15 -1.60
N ILE A 63 -16.63 1.70 -0.80
CA ILE A 63 -17.72 0.83 -1.29
C ILE A 63 -18.59 1.64 -2.27
N PRO A 64 -18.92 1.09 -3.46
CA PRO A 64 -19.74 1.78 -4.44
C PRO A 64 -21.22 1.84 -3.99
N GLU A 65 -21.55 2.84 -3.18
CA GLU A 65 -22.90 3.10 -2.64
C GLU A 65 -23.97 3.33 -3.73
N ASP A 66 -23.56 3.73 -4.94
CA ASP A 66 -24.48 3.86 -6.08
C ASP A 66 -25.07 2.51 -6.51
N GLU A 67 -24.30 1.44 -6.32
CA GLU A 67 -24.63 0.05 -6.70
C GLU A 67 -25.10 -0.77 -5.49
N ILE A 68 -24.62 -0.45 -4.28
CA ILE A 68 -24.83 -1.22 -3.05
C ILE A 68 -25.45 -0.29 -2.00
N LYS A 69 -26.76 -0.41 -1.77
CA LYS A 69 -27.52 0.56 -0.96
C LYS A 69 -27.87 0.04 0.42
N THR A 70 -27.98 -1.26 0.59
CA THR A 70 -28.42 -1.82 1.88
C THR A 70 -27.22 -2.25 2.74
N PRO A 71 -27.29 -2.09 4.08
CA PRO A 71 -26.23 -2.54 4.99
C PRO A 71 -25.92 -4.04 4.84
N LYS A 72 -26.93 -4.86 4.55
CA LYS A 72 -26.77 -6.30 4.33
C LYS A 72 -25.95 -6.61 3.07
N GLU A 73 -26.17 -5.86 1.99
CA GLU A 73 -25.38 -6.00 0.76
C GLU A 73 -23.96 -5.47 0.95
N MET A 74 -23.78 -4.38 1.71
CA MET A 74 -22.43 -3.87 2.04
C MET A 74 -21.62 -4.89 2.84
N GLN A 75 -22.24 -5.52 3.84
CA GLN A 75 -21.61 -6.59 4.60
C GLN A 75 -21.29 -7.79 3.72
N ALA A 76 -22.22 -8.20 2.84
CA ALA A 76 -21.98 -9.29 1.90
C ALA A 76 -20.85 -8.95 0.89
N TYR A 77 -20.76 -7.70 0.44
CA TYR A 77 -19.69 -7.19 -0.42
C TYR A 77 -18.34 -7.28 0.27
N PHE A 78 -18.26 -6.78 1.51
CA PHE A 78 -17.06 -6.83 2.32
C PHE A 78 -16.59 -8.28 2.55
N GLU A 79 -17.49 -9.18 2.96
CA GLU A 79 -17.15 -10.59 3.17
C GLU A 79 -16.67 -11.29 1.89
N ARG A 80 -17.23 -10.93 0.72
CA ARG A 80 -16.74 -11.45 -0.56
C ARG A 80 -15.36 -10.90 -0.90
N ILE A 81 -15.09 -9.60 -0.69
CA ILE A 81 -13.75 -9.04 -0.90
C ILE A 81 -12.75 -9.71 0.03
N LYS A 82 -13.08 -9.86 1.31
CA LYS A 82 -12.24 -10.54 2.31
C LYS A 82 -11.83 -11.93 1.85
N LYS A 83 -12.77 -12.71 1.28
CA LYS A 83 -12.49 -14.05 0.73
C LYS A 83 -11.57 -14.05 -0.48
N VAL A 84 -11.63 -13.01 -1.33
CA VAL A 84 -10.74 -12.89 -2.49
C VAL A 84 -9.33 -12.48 -2.03
N ILE A 85 -9.24 -11.43 -1.21
CA ILE A 85 -7.97 -10.93 -0.66
C ILE A 85 -7.23 -11.98 0.18
N ALA A 86 -7.96 -12.80 0.95
CA ALA A 86 -7.35 -13.88 1.73
C ALA A 86 -6.63 -14.94 0.89
N LYS A 87 -6.91 -15.02 -0.42
CA LYS A 87 -6.21 -15.92 -1.36
C LYS A 87 -5.01 -15.25 -2.05
N GLY A 88 -4.81 -13.96 -1.84
CA GLY A 88 -3.70 -13.19 -2.40
C GLY A 88 -2.35 -13.62 -1.83
N LYS A 89 -1.28 -13.22 -2.50
CA LYS A 89 0.10 -13.54 -2.10
C LYS A 89 0.46 -12.89 -0.76
N PHE A 90 0.06 -11.63 -0.57
CA PHE A 90 0.30 -10.88 0.65
C PHE A 90 -1.03 -10.72 1.39
N GLN A 91 -1.15 -11.41 2.51
CA GLN A 91 -2.34 -11.32 3.33
C GLN A 91 -2.24 -10.10 4.25
N PRO A 92 -3.29 -9.26 4.33
CA PRO A 92 -3.34 -8.18 5.30
C PRO A 92 -3.45 -8.75 6.72
N GLU A 93 -2.81 -8.07 7.67
CA GLU A 93 -2.88 -8.38 9.11
C GLU A 93 -4.31 -8.17 9.63
N SER A 94 -4.97 -7.10 9.17
CA SER A 94 -6.37 -6.83 9.48
C SER A 94 -7.14 -6.35 8.26
N MET A 95 -8.43 -6.69 8.24
CA MET A 95 -9.38 -6.24 7.24
C MET A 95 -10.61 -5.72 7.95
N GLU A 96 -10.89 -4.44 7.78
CA GLU A 96 -11.95 -3.74 8.50
C GLU A 96 -12.87 -3.01 7.54
N MET A 97 -14.14 -2.89 7.94
CA MET A 97 -15.08 -2.00 7.30
C MET A 97 -15.14 -0.72 8.13
N GLU A 98 -14.50 0.34 7.65
CA GLU A 98 -14.53 1.63 8.35
C GLU A 98 -15.71 2.46 7.88
N ASN A 99 -16.49 2.95 8.85
CA ASN A 99 -17.55 3.92 8.62
C ASN A 99 -16.96 5.33 8.88
N ILE A 100 -16.45 5.98 7.84
CA ILE A 100 -15.87 7.32 7.99
C ILE A 100 -17.02 8.33 7.97
N VAL A 101 -17.40 8.84 9.15
CA VAL A 101 -18.28 10.00 9.29
C VAL A 101 -17.43 11.27 9.20
N TRP A 102 -17.46 11.99 8.08
CA TRP A 102 -16.85 13.32 8.02
C TRP A 102 -17.64 14.28 7.11
N ASP A 103 -18.25 15.30 7.72
CA ASP A 103 -18.65 16.52 7.02
C ASP A 103 -18.40 17.74 7.93
N SER A 104 -17.27 18.43 7.75
CA SER A 104 -16.91 19.61 8.52
C SER A 104 -17.59 20.90 8.00
N LYS A 105 -18.59 20.79 7.12
CA LYS A 105 -19.28 21.96 6.54
C LYS A 105 -20.82 21.87 6.52
N LYS A 106 -21.40 20.70 6.82
CA LYS A 106 -22.85 20.54 6.93
C LYS A 106 -23.14 19.56 8.05
N ASP A 107 -24.15 19.89 8.84
CA ASP A 107 -24.72 19.12 9.94
C ASP A 107 -25.43 17.84 9.44
N THR A 108 -24.79 17.11 8.51
CA THR A 108 -25.30 15.90 7.86
C THR A 108 -24.23 14.81 7.95
N GLU A 109 -24.50 13.77 8.73
CA GLU A 109 -23.72 12.55 8.76
C GLU A 109 -23.67 11.92 7.35
N LYS A 110 -22.53 12.04 6.67
CA LYS A 110 -22.23 11.19 5.51
C LYS A 110 -21.42 10.00 6.00
N LYS A 111 -22.13 8.92 6.33
CA LYS A 111 -21.54 7.59 6.51
C LYS A 111 -20.99 7.13 5.17
N ARG A 112 -19.69 6.88 5.10
CA ARG A 112 -19.05 6.28 3.93
C ARG A 112 -18.37 5.01 4.38
N ASP A 113 -18.81 3.90 3.82
CA ASP A 113 -18.24 2.60 4.13
C ASP A 113 -17.04 2.34 3.22
N TYR A 114 -15.88 2.10 3.85
CA TYR A 114 -14.65 1.74 3.18
C TYR A 114 -14.26 0.32 3.56
N VAL A 115 -13.74 -0.41 2.59
CA VAL A 115 -12.92 -1.59 2.87
C VAL A 115 -11.52 -1.09 3.16
N LYS A 116 -10.98 -1.41 4.33
CA LYS A 116 -9.64 -1.03 4.77
C LYS A 116 -8.82 -2.28 5.05
N LEU A 117 -7.63 -2.34 4.46
CA LEU A 117 -6.68 -3.44 4.59
C LEU A 117 -5.42 -2.89 5.23
N LEU A 118 -5.03 -3.45 6.38
CA LEU A 118 -3.79 -3.13 7.08
C LEU A 118 -2.74 -4.18 6.76
N TYR A 119 -1.60 -3.76 6.25
CA TYR A 119 -0.46 -4.62 5.98
C TYR A 119 0.66 -4.30 6.97
N LYS A 120 1.33 -5.34 7.48
CA LYS A 120 2.48 -5.21 8.38
C LYS A 120 3.62 -6.10 7.89
N PHE A 121 4.82 -5.54 7.81
CA PHE A 121 6.00 -6.25 7.35
C PHE A 121 7.15 -6.05 8.35
N PRO A 122 7.72 -7.13 8.90
CA PRO A 122 8.97 -7.08 9.65
C PRO A 122 10.10 -6.46 8.83
N LEU A 123 10.97 -5.68 9.46
CA LEU A 123 12.05 -4.99 8.74
C LEU A 123 12.98 -5.95 7.99
N ASP A 124 13.20 -7.15 8.51
CA ASP A 124 14.10 -8.15 7.93
C ASP A 124 13.52 -8.84 6.70
N GLU A 125 12.22 -8.67 6.43
CA GLU A 125 11.56 -9.19 5.22
C GLU A 125 11.54 -8.18 4.07
N LEU A 126 12.00 -6.95 4.30
CA LEU A 126 11.95 -5.86 3.32
C LEU A 126 13.13 -5.84 2.34
N PHE A 127 14.14 -6.68 2.57
CA PHE A 127 15.31 -6.81 1.71
C PHE A 127 15.81 -8.27 1.71
N ASP A 128 16.45 -8.67 0.61
CA ASP A 128 17.10 -9.98 0.49
C ASP A 128 18.62 -9.78 0.43
N ASP A 129 19.34 -10.46 1.32
CA ASP A 129 20.80 -10.33 1.44
C ASP A 129 21.53 -10.69 0.14
N LYS A 130 21.04 -11.69 -0.61
CA LYS A 130 21.67 -12.11 -1.87
C LYS A 130 21.43 -11.09 -2.97
N GLU A 131 20.25 -10.48 -3.02
CA GLU A 131 19.98 -9.38 -3.95
C GLU A 131 20.81 -8.13 -3.62
N VAL A 132 20.98 -7.83 -2.34
CA VAL A 132 21.85 -6.74 -1.86
C VAL A 132 23.29 -7.00 -2.28
N GLU A 133 23.82 -8.19 -2.01
CA GLU A 133 25.19 -8.57 -2.37
C GLU A 133 25.40 -8.43 -3.88
N LYS A 134 24.51 -9.01 -4.69
CA LYS A 134 24.60 -8.95 -6.15
C LYS A 134 24.56 -7.53 -6.70
N LYS A 135 23.69 -6.65 -6.17
CA LYS A 135 23.65 -5.23 -6.58
C LYS A 135 24.91 -4.49 -6.13
N HIS A 136 25.38 -4.76 -4.91
CA HIS A 136 26.58 -4.16 -4.37
C HIS A 136 27.84 -4.53 -5.18
N GLU A 137 27.99 -5.78 -5.57
CA GLU A 137 29.12 -6.23 -6.41
C GLU A 137 29.14 -5.55 -7.77
N LYS A 138 27.98 -5.43 -8.44
CA LYS A 138 27.89 -4.70 -9.71
C LYS A 138 28.36 -3.25 -9.59
N ILE A 139 28.01 -2.59 -8.49
CA ILE A 139 28.42 -1.20 -8.23
C ILE A 139 29.92 -1.12 -7.96
N ARG A 140 30.47 -2.08 -7.19
CA ARG A 140 31.91 -2.20 -6.95
C ARG A 140 32.69 -2.40 -8.25
N ASP A 141 32.13 -3.16 -9.19
CA ASP A 141 32.73 -3.43 -10.51
C ASP A 141 32.64 -2.24 -11.50
N GLY A 142 32.17 -1.08 -11.02
CA GLY A 142 32.16 0.18 -11.77
C GLY A 142 30.86 0.47 -12.51
N HIS A 143 29.83 -0.37 -12.38
CA HIS A 143 28.51 -0.06 -12.93
C HIS A 143 27.79 0.95 -12.05
N LYS A 144 27.28 2.03 -12.65
CA LYS A 144 26.42 2.97 -11.93
C LYS A 144 25.01 2.40 -11.84
N ASP A 145 24.45 2.39 -10.65
CA ASP A 145 23.02 2.14 -10.42
C ASP A 145 22.37 3.48 -10.02
N PRO A 146 21.62 4.14 -10.92
CA PRO A 146 20.97 5.41 -10.62
C PRO A 146 19.84 5.28 -9.59
N ASP A 147 19.33 4.07 -9.38
CA ASP A 147 18.23 3.81 -8.45
C ASP A 147 18.71 3.67 -7.00
N VAL A 148 20.03 3.52 -6.79
CA VAL A 148 20.64 3.47 -5.46
C VAL A 148 20.87 4.89 -4.92
N PRO A 149 20.19 5.28 -3.84
CA PRO A 149 20.28 6.62 -3.29
C PRO A 149 21.69 6.87 -2.75
N HIS A 150 22.22 8.06 -2.94
CA HIS A 150 23.33 8.54 -2.12
C HIS A 150 22.76 9.14 -0.84
N SER A 151 22.33 8.28 0.09
CA SER A 151 21.92 8.74 1.41
C SER A 151 23.15 9.01 2.26
N ALA A 152 23.28 10.25 2.75
CA ALA A 152 24.29 10.61 3.75
C ALA A 152 24.16 9.78 5.03
N SER A 153 22.98 9.17 5.27
CA SER A 153 22.67 8.44 6.50
C SER A 153 23.05 6.95 6.48
N ALA A 154 23.33 6.36 5.32
CA ALA A 154 23.68 4.93 5.23
C ALA A 154 25.19 4.65 5.37
N PHE A 155 26.02 5.70 5.34
CA PHE A 155 27.50 5.74 5.49
C PHE A 155 28.33 4.78 4.60
N THR A 156 27.70 3.83 3.90
CA THR A 156 28.33 2.79 3.07
C THR A 156 27.48 2.53 1.82
N THR A 157 28.12 2.10 0.72
CA THR A 157 27.45 1.71 -0.51
C THR A 157 26.48 0.54 -0.29
N ALA A 158 26.89 -0.46 0.49
CA ALA A 158 26.03 -1.59 0.84
C ALA A 158 24.77 -1.13 1.60
N GLY A 159 24.91 -0.22 2.57
CA GLY A 159 23.77 0.37 3.26
C GLY A 159 22.80 1.09 2.33
N ASN A 160 23.32 1.87 1.37
CA ASN A 160 22.49 2.52 0.35
C ASN A 160 21.74 1.51 -0.55
N VAL A 161 22.37 0.39 -0.90
CA VAL A 161 21.74 -0.70 -1.66
C VAL A 161 20.60 -1.33 -0.86
N VAL A 162 20.78 -1.56 0.44
CA VAL A 162 19.71 -2.06 1.31
C VAL A 162 18.51 -1.11 1.31
N LEU A 163 18.74 0.19 1.47
CA LEU A 163 17.67 1.19 1.49
C LEU A 163 16.92 1.27 0.14
N ALA A 164 17.63 1.16 -0.98
CA ALA A 164 17.02 1.04 -2.30
C ALA A 164 16.12 -0.19 -2.41
N ASN A 165 16.60 -1.36 -1.96
CA ASN A 165 15.80 -2.58 -1.97
C ASN A 165 14.55 -2.44 -1.10
N VAL A 166 14.64 -1.86 0.10
CA VAL A 166 13.46 -1.60 0.96
C VAL A 166 12.42 -0.75 0.22
N ARG A 167 12.86 0.34 -0.43
CA ARG A 167 11.98 1.21 -1.23
C ARG A 167 11.28 0.42 -2.35
N ASP A 168 12.04 -0.34 -3.12
CA ASP A 168 11.55 -1.06 -4.29
C ASP A 168 10.62 -2.23 -3.89
N THR A 169 10.99 -2.98 -2.85
CA THR A 169 10.18 -4.06 -2.27
C THR A 169 8.84 -3.52 -1.80
N ILE A 170 8.82 -2.45 -0.99
CA ILE A 170 7.56 -1.85 -0.51
C ILE A 170 6.72 -1.32 -1.67
N LYS A 171 7.33 -0.69 -2.69
CA LYS A 171 6.61 -0.23 -3.88
C LYS A 171 5.95 -1.40 -4.61
N ASN A 172 6.68 -2.49 -4.82
CA ASN A 172 6.20 -3.65 -5.56
C ASN A 172 5.11 -4.40 -4.80
N ILE A 173 5.31 -4.67 -3.51
CA ILE A 173 4.27 -5.28 -2.64
C ILE A 173 3.03 -4.39 -2.61
N GLY A 174 3.20 -3.08 -2.42
CA GLY A 174 2.08 -2.14 -2.44
C GLY A 174 1.32 -2.14 -3.76
N ARG A 175 2.04 -2.24 -4.90
CA ARG A 175 1.43 -2.36 -6.23
C ARG A 175 0.59 -3.63 -6.34
N ASP A 176 1.13 -4.76 -5.93
CA ASP A 176 0.43 -6.05 -5.96
C ASP A 176 -0.83 -5.99 -5.08
N ASN A 177 -0.73 -5.48 -3.85
CA ASN A 177 -1.87 -5.34 -2.94
C ASN A 177 -2.97 -4.42 -3.48
N VAL A 178 -2.59 -3.30 -4.13
CA VAL A 178 -3.55 -2.41 -4.78
C VAL A 178 -4.24 -3.11 -5.94
N ASN A 179 -3.50 -3.82 -6.78
CA ASN A 179 -4.07 -4.56 -7.91
C ASN A 179 -5.00 -5.68 -7.43
N ASP A 180 -4.61 -6.44 -6.41
CA ASP A 180 -5.43 -7.46 -5.78
C ASP A 180 -6.76 -6.88 -5.27
N LEU A 181 -6.73 -5.70 -4.65
CA LEU A 181 -7.95 -5.01 -4.21
C LEU A 181 -8.80 -4.51 -5.38
N ILE A 182 -8.19 -3.98 -6.45
CA ILE A 182 -8.91 -3.59 -7.66
C ILE A 182 -9.61 -4.81 -8.29
N ASP A 183 -8.91 -5.92 -8.40
CA ASP A 183 -9.44 -7.16 -8.99
C ASP A 183 -10.51 -7.79 -8.11
N ALA A 184 -10.34 -7.76 -6.78
CA ALA A 184 -11.38 -8.18 -5.84
C ALA A 184 -12.64 -7.33 -5.99
N ASN A 185 -12.52 -6.01 -6.02
CA ASN A 185 -13.66 -5.11 -6.26
C ASN A 185 -14.34 -5.44 -7.61
N LYS A 186 -13.57 -5.66 -8.68
CA LYS A 186 -14.11 -6.01 -10.00
C LYS A 186 -14.88 -7.33 -9.99
N GLN A 187 -14.31 -8.38 -9.39
CA GLN A 187 -14.93 -9.70 -9.29
C GLN A 187 -16.22 -9.66 -8.48
N VAL A 188 -16.19 -9.02 -7.30
CA VAL A 188 -17.36 -8.95 -6.43
C VAL A 188 -18.48 -8.12 -7.06
N LYS A 189 -18.15 -6.98 -7.70
CA LYS A 189 -19.15 -6.19 -8.45
C LYS A 189 -19.79 -6.99 -9.58
N ALA A 190 -19.01 -7.77 -10.33
CA ALA A 190 -19.56 -8.63 -11.39
C ALA A 190 -20.51 -9.70 -10.81
N ALA A 191 -20.13 -10.34 -9.70
CA ALA A 191 -20.92 -11.38 -9.04
C ALA A 191 -22.14 -10.87 -8.26
N MET A 192 -22.35 -9.55 -8.16
CA MET A 192 -23.54 -8.95 -7.55
C MET A 192 -24.50 -8.36 -8.58
N LYS A 193 -24.09 -8.23 -9.85
CA LYS A 193 -24.94 -7.80 -10.96
C LYS A 193 -25.63 -8.96 -11.69
N GLY A 194 -25.17 -10.18 -11.48
CA GLY A 194 -25.82 -11.42 -11.93
C GLY A 194 -26.63 -12.05 -10.82
#